data_AF-A0A0F9KAR1-F1
#
_entry.id   AF-A0A0F9KAR1-F1
#
_cell.length_a   1.000
_cell.length_b   1.000
_cell.length_c   1.000
_cell.angle_alpha   90.00
_cell.angle_beta   90.00
_cell.angle_gamma   90.00
#
_symmetry.space_group_name_H-M   'P 1'
#
loop_
_entity.id
_entity.type
_entity.pdbx_description
1 polymer ?
#
loop_
_entity_poly.entity_id
_entity_poly.type
_entity_poly.pdbx_seq_one_letter_code
_entity_poly.pdbx_strand_id
1 'polypeptide(L)'
;MKEITFESQSAKIENFYNGFAATHLIHIGDKLGLFEVLNDNKKGLTTSELASELGLYEPYLKIWCQTALYLEILDYDEGGRFKFQPYMNEILGDKSNFRNNLGRFNSAVNVNGERFKESIEYYRTGKALEGYSPQQSEIVAGATKSFHTYLNVYFKKLPSTNPIKQMLEKGINFLDIGCGNGIILHVGHTDVQDYYLERRI
;
A
#
# COMPACT_ATOMS: atom_id res chain seq x y z
N MET A 1 16.01 1.54 -30.53
CA MET A 1 15.07 0.70 -29.74
C MET A 1 15.76 -0.64 -29.52
N LYS A 2 15.67 -1.24 -28.33
CA LYS A 2 16.12 -2.63 -28.15
C LYS A 2 15.26 -3.52 -29.06
N GLU A 3 15.89 -4.50 -29.69
CA GLU A 3 15.19 -5.51 -30.48
C GLU A 3 14.21 -6.28 -29.61
N ILE A 4 13.01 -6.53 -30.14
CA ILE A 4 11.99 -7.32 -29.46
C ILE A 4 12.25 -8.78 -29.80
N THR A 5 12.39 -9.62 -28.78
CA THR A 5 12.66 -11.07 -28.91
C THR A 5 11.59 -11.86 -28.18
N PHE A 6 11.53 -13.17 -28.42
CA PHE A 6 10.65 -14.07 -27.68
C PHE A 6 10.97 -14.05 -26.18
N GLU A 7 12.25 -14.03 -25.81
CA GLU A 7 12.71 -14.03 -24.42
C GLU A 7 12.29 -12.75 -23.70
N SER A 8 12.43 -11.59 -24.33
CA SER A 8 12.02 -10.32 -23.72
C SER A 8 10.50 -10.22 -23.56
N GLN A 9 9.72 -10.78 -24.50
CA GLN A 9 8.27 -10.87 -24.36
C GLN A 9 7.87 -11.90 -23.28
N SER A 10 8.56 -13.03 -23.19
CA SER A 10 8.29 -14.06 -22.18
C SER A 10 8.56 -13.54 -20.77
N ALA A 11 9.70 -12.88 -20.56
CA ALA A 11 10.02 -12.23 -19.29
C ALA A 11 8.98 -11.17 -18.89
N LYS A 12 8.43 -10.45 -19.88
CA LYS A 12 7.35 -9.48 -19.63
C LYS A 12 6.09 -10.16 -19.09
N ILE A 13 5.67 -11.29 -19.69
CA ILE A 13 4.49 -12.04 -19.22
C ILE A 13 4.74 -12.63 -17.83
N GLU A 14 5.93 -13.19 -17.60
CA GLU A 14 6.33 -13.73 -16.30
C GLU A 14 6.28 -12.65 -15.20
N ASN A 15 6.72 -11.43 -15.52
CA ASN A 15 6.64 -10.31 -14.58
C ASN A 15 5.19 -9.95 -14.19
N PHE A 16 4.21 -10.13 -15.09
CA PHE A 16 2.81 -9.92 -14.74
C PHE A 16 2.32 -11.00 -13.76
N TYR A 17 2.70 -12.25 -13.99
CA TYR A 17 2.37 -13.35 -13.08
C TYR A 17 3.01 -13.16 -11.70
N ASN A 18 4.31 -12.84 -11.65
CA ASN A 18 5.02 -12.54 -10.41
C ASN A 18 4.43 -11.33 -9.68
N GLY A 19 4.04 -10.28 -10.40
CA GLY A 19 3.34 -9.13 -9.82
C GLY A 19 2.00 -9.50 -9.19
N PHE A 20 1.23 -10.39 -9.82
CA PHE A 20 -0.03 -10.91 -9.27
C PHE A 20 0.21 -11.71 -7.98
N ALA A 21 1.18 -12.63 -7.98
CA ALA A 21 1.54 -13.42 -6.80
C ALA A 21 2.06 -12.55 -5.66
N ALA A 22 2.96 -11.61 -5.94
CA ALA A 22 3.49 -10.66 -4.98
C ALA A 22 2.39 -9.79 -4.35
N THR A 23 1.42 -9.34 -5.16
CA THR A 23 0.28 -8.57 -4.68
C THR A 23 -0.52 -9.33 -3.62
N HIS A 24 -0.78 -10.62 -3.85
CA HIS A 24 -1.50 -11.47 -2.90
C HIS A 24 -0.64 -11.82 -1.68
N LEU A 25 0.65 -12.09 -1.86
CA LEU A 25 1.58 -12.36 -0.75
C LEU A 25 1.61 -11.19 0.24
N ILE A 26 1.75 -9.96 -0.27
CA ILE A 26 1.73 -8.73 0.53
C ILE A 26 0.38 -8.56 1.22
N HIS A 27 -0.72 -8.76 0.48
CA HIS A 27 -2.04 -8.67 1.06
C HIS A 27 -2.25 -9.65 2.24
N ILE A 28 -1.84 -10.91 2.06
CA ILE A 28 -1.89 -11.93 3.11
C ILE A 28 -1.03 -11.50 4.30
N GLY A 29 0.17 -10.99 4.06
CA GLY A 29 1.06 -10.55 5.15
C GLY A 29 0.47 -9.42 6.00
N ASP A 30 -0.18 -8.44 5.38
CA ASP A 30 -0.91 -7.38 6.08
C ASP A 30 -2.09 -7.94 6.89
N LYS A 31 -2.88 -8.86 6.33
CA LYS A 31 -4.02 -9.47 7.05
C LYS A 31 -3.61 -10.37 8.21
N LEU A 32 -2.42 -10.95 8.15
CA LEU A 32 -1.85 -11.76 9.22
C LEU A 32 -1.08 -10.92 10.26
N GLY A 33 -0.91 -9.61 10.06
CA GLY A 33 -0.15 -8.74 10.96
C GLY A 33 1.37 -8.94 10.91
N LEU A 34 1.88 -9.57 9.86
CA LEU A 34 3.29 -9.92 9.74
C LEU A 34 4.18 -8.67 9.65
N PHE A 35 3.72 -7.66 8.91
CA PHE A 35 4.52 -6.47 8.67
C PHE A 35 4.68 -5.59 9.91
N GLU A 36 3.65 -5.49 10.75
CA GLU A 36 3.72 -4.79 12.03
C GLU A 36 4.71 -5.47 12.98
N VAL A 37 4.58 -6.78 13.16
CA VAL A 37 5.48 -7.54 14.05
C VAL A 37 6.93 -7.46 13.57
N LEU A 38 7.17 -7.54 12.25
CA LEU A 38 8.50 -7.37 11.68
C LEU A 38 9.04 -5.93 11.83
N ASN A 39 8.16 -4.92 11.75
CA ASN A 39 8.55 -3.51 11.93
C ASN A 39 8.96 -3.20 13.37
N ASP A 40 8.25 -3.80 14.33
CA ASP A 40 8.55 -3.67 15.76
C ASP A 40 9.83 -4.43 16.15
N ASN A 41 10.18 -5.49 15.41
CA ASN A 41 11.34 -6.33 15.65
C ASN A 41 12.43 -6.15 14.58
N LYS A 42 13.08 -4.97 14.57
CA LYS A 42 14.09 -4.59 13.54
C LYS A 42 15.30 -5.52 13.41
N LYS A 43 15.61 -6.32 14.44
CA LYS A 43 16.67 -7.35 14.38
C LYS A 43 16.25 -8.61 13.63
N GLY A 44 14.99 -8.68 13.20
CA GLY A 44 14.39 -9.83 12.56
C GLY A 44 13.91 -10.89 13.54
N LEU A 45 13.14 -11.84 13.03
CA LEU A 45 12.52 -12.94 13.78
C LEU A 45 12.66 -14.26 13.01
N THR A 46 12.84 -15.36 13.72
CA THR A 46 12.68 -16.69 13.13
C THR A 46 11.22 -16.96 12.82
N THR A 47 10.93 -17.94 11.94
CA THR A 47 9.55 -18.34 11.66
C THR A 47 8.84 -18.89 12.89
N SER A 48 9.56 -19.56 13.80
CA SER A 48 9.00 -20.03 15.07
C SER A 48 8.63 -18.89 16.02
N GLU A 49 9.44 -17.85 16.10
CA GLU A 49 9.11 -16.66 16.90
C GLU A 49 7.93 -15.90 16.33
N LEU A 50 7.89 -15.65 15.02
CA LEU A 50 6.75 -15.01 14.36
C LEU A 50 5.47 -15.83 14.54
N ALA A 51 5.55 -17.16 14.40
CA ALA A 51 4.43 -18.06 14.60
C ALA A 51 3.89 -18.00 16.03
N SER A 52 4.79 -17.98 17.02
CA SER A 52 4.42 -17.85 18.43
C SER A 52 3.77 -16.51 18.73
N GLU A 53 4.32 -15.42 18.21
CA GLU A 53 3.83 -14.06 18.46
C GLU A 53 2.43 -13.84 17.88
N LEU A 54 2.18 -14.36 16.67
CA LEU A 54 0.93 -14.15 15.93
C LEU A 54 -0.07 -15.30 16.08
N GLY A 55 0.30 -16.37 16.79
CA GLY A 55 -0.54 -17.58 16.90
C GLY A 55 -0.78 -18.28 15.56
N LEU A 56 0.22 -18.28 14.68
CA LEU A 56 0.13 -18.84 13.33
C LEU A 56 0.81 -20.22 13.23
N TYR A 57 0.41 -21.00 12.23
CA TYR A 57 1.04 -22.30 11.96
C TYR A 57 2.38 -22.10 11.23
N GLU A 58 3.48 -22.43 11.93
CA GLU A 58 4.85 -22.18 11.48
C GLU A 58 5.17 -22.70 10.08
N PRO A 59 4.74 -23.91 9.66
CA PRO A 59 5.05 -24.40 8.31
C PRO A 59 4.50 -23.53 7.17
N TYR A 60 3.31 -22.95 7.31
CA TYR A 60 2.79 -22.00 6.32
C TYR A 60 3.54 -20.68 6.36
N LEU A 61 3.90 -20.23 7.56
CA LEU A 61 4.64 -19.00 7.74
C LEU A 61 6.05 -19.10 7.15
N LYS A 62 6.70 -20.26 7.26
CA LYS A 62 7.98 -20.53 6.62
C LYS A 62 7.91 -20.39 5.11
N ILE A 63 6.87 -20.94 4.47
CA ILE A 63 6.65 -20.79 3.02
C ILE A 63 6.44 -19.31 2.66
N TRP A 64 5.65 -18.60 3.44
CA TRP A 64 5.42 -17.17 3.23
C TRP A 64 6.71 -16.36 3.34
N CYS A 65 7.51 -16.56 4.40
CA CYS A 65 8.78 -15.87 4.61
C CYS A 65 9.79 -16.17 3.51
N GLN A 66 9.87 -17.43 3.05
CA GLN A 66 10.75 -17.82 1.94
C GLN A 66 10.33 -17.17 0.63
N THR A 67 9.03 -17.04 0.38
CA THR A 67 8.53 -16.36 -0.82
C THR A 67 8.77 -14.86 -0.73
N ALA A 68 8.59 -14.24 0.45
CA ALA A 68 8.88 -12.83 0.68
C ALA A 68 10.39 -12.52 0.56
N LEU A 69 11.25 -13.47 0.96
CA LEU A 69 12.70 -13.40 0.73
C LEU A 69 13.04 -13.46 -0.77
N TYR A 70 12.44 -14.39 -1.52
CA TYR A 70 12.64 -14.50 -2.97
C TYR A 70 12.18 -13.25 -3.73
N LEU A 71 11.12 -12.58 -3.25
CA LEU A 71 10.62 -11.33 -3.81
C LEU A 71 11.34 -10.08 -3.28
N GLU A 72 12.44 -10.24 -2.53
CA GLU A 72 13.26 -9.14 -1.99
C GLU A 72 12.48 -8.17 -1.09
N ILE A 73 11.40 -8.66 -0.45
CA ILE A 73 10.67 -7.92 0.58
C ILE A 73 11.37 -8.08 1.93
N LEU A 74 11.85 -9.29 2.20
CA LEU A 74 12.60 -9.64 3.39
C LEU A 74 14.04 -10.00 3.06
N ASP A 75 14.90 -9.80 4.04
CA ASP A 75 16.23 -10.37 4.14
C ASP A 75 16.26 -11.48 5.19
N TYR A 76 17.29 -12.30 5.11
CA TYR A 76 17.56 -13.39 6.04
C TYR A 76 19.00 -13.28 6.52
N ASP A 77 19.22 -13.27 7.84
CA ASP A 77 20.57 -13.26 8.40
C ASP A 77 21.15 -14.68 8.59
N GLU A 78 22.44 -14.76 8.92
CA GLU A 78 23.13 -16.05 9.16
C GLU A 78 22.53 -16.84 10.33
N GLY A 79 21.86 -16.16 11.27
CA GLY A 79 21.18 -16.78 12.43
C GLY A 79 19.76 -17.26 12.12
N GLY A 80 19.32 -17.08 10.88
CA GLY A 80 18.04 -17.53 10.39
C GLY A 80 16.85 -16.64 10.72
N ARG A 81 17.09 -15.35 10.90
CA ARG A 81 16.05 -14.36 11.20
C ARG A 81 15.66 -13.60 9.95
N PHE A 82 14.35 -13.53 9.71
CA PHE A 82 13.74 -12.72 8.68
C PHE A 82 13.55 -11.29 9.17
N LYS A 83 13.96 -10.31 8.37
CA LYS A 83 13.77 -8.87 8.62
C LYS A 83 13.43 -8.16 7.32
N PHE A 84 12.95 -6.93 7.38
CA PHE A 84 12.77 -6.13 6.17
C PHE A 84 14.11 -5.87 5.46
N GLN A 85 14.09 -5.96 4.13
CA GLN A 85 15.08 -5.30 3.28
C GLN A 85 15.07 -3.78 3.51
N PRO A 86 16.15 -3.04 3.17
CA PRO A 86 16.21 -1.60 3.36
C PRO A 86 14.99 -0.86 2.79
N TYR A 87 14.43 0.05 3.57
CA TYR A 87 13.21 0.83 3.28
C TYR A 87 11.89 0.05 3.19
N MET A 88 11.89 -1.29 3.15
CA MET A 88 10.63 -2.06 3.12
C MET A 88 9.79 -1.87 4.39
N ASN A 89 10.43 -1.55 5.52
CA ASN A 89 9.71 -1.15 6.73
C ASN A 89 8.92 0.16 6.53
N GLU A 90 9.42 1.14 5.78
CA GLU A 90 8.69 2.39 5.49
C GLU A 90 7.53 2.16 4.51
N ILE A 91 7.70 1.21 3.59
CA ILE A 91 6.76 0.94 2.49
C ILE A 91 5.64 -0.02 2.93
N LEU A 92 5.96 -1.01 3.76
CA LEU A 92 5.04 -2.09 4.14
C LEU A 92 4.83 -2.20 5.66
N GLY A 93 5.78 -1.79 6.50
CA GLY A 93 5.69 -1.97 7.95
C GLY A 93 4.98 -0.82 8.68
N ASP A 94 5.58 0.37 8.66
CA ASP A 94 5.14 1.54 9.39
C ASP A 94 3.91 2.16 8.71
N LYS A 95 2.71 1.84 9.21
CA LYS A 95 1.43 2.36 8.71
C LYS A 95 1.24 3.87 8.92
N SER A 96 2.08 4.51 9.74
CA SER A 96 2.08 5.98 9.91
C SER A 96 2.94 6.70 8.87
N ASN A 97 3.87 5.98 8.22
CA ASN A 97 4.74 6.55 7.21
C ASN A 97 3.95 6.92 5.95
N PHE A 98 4.19 8.12 5.40
CA PHE A 98 3.52 8.57 4.18
C PHE A 98 3.87 7.72 2.94
N ARG A 99 4.96 6.95 3.00
CA ARG A 99 5.39 6.02 1.96
C ARG A 99 4.72 4.65 2.06
N ASN A 100 4.00 4.37 3.16
CA ASN A 100 3.33 3.10 3.34
C ASN A 100 2.31 2.87 2.23
N ASN A 101 2.33 1.67 1.65
CA ASN A 101 1.57 1.36 0.45
C ASN A 101 0.63 0.16 0.62
N LEU A 102 0.47 -0.36 1.84
CA LEU A 102 -0.38 -1.53 2.12
C LEU A 102 -1.83 -1.33 1.69
N GLY A 103 -2.35 -0.11 1.85
CA GLY A 103 -3.71 0.23 1.42
C GLY A 103 -3.97 -0.08 -0.06
N ARG A 104 -2.96 0.11 -0.94
CA ARG A 104 -3.09 -0.20 -2.37
C ARG A 104 -3.23 -1.70 -2.62
N PHE A 105 -2.46 -2.52 -1.91
CA PHE A 105 -2.56 -3.97 -2.02
C PHE A 105 -3.90 -4.49 -1.47
N ASN A 106 -4.39 -3.92 -0.37
CA ASN A 106 -5.73 -4.23 0.15
C ASN A 106 -6.84 -3.90 -0.86
N SER A 107 -6.79 -2.74 -1.53
CA SER A 107 -7.74 -2.39 -2.58
C SER A 107 -7.61 -3.24 -3.85
N ALA A 108 -6.36 -3.57 -4.25
CA ALA A 108 -6.11 -4.43 -5.40
C ALA A 108 -6.77 -5.80 -5.24
N VAL A 109 -6.72 -6.40 -4.05
CA VAL A 109 -7.33 -7.72 -3.81
C VAL A 109 -8.84 -7.60 -3.53
N ASN A 110 -9.25 -6.77 -2.56
CA ASN A 110 -10.63 -6.80 -2.05
C ASN A 110 -11.63 -5.93 -2.82
N VAL A 111 -11.15 -5.05 -3.71
CA VAL A 111 -12.03 -4.20 -4.54
C VAL A 111 -11.85 -4.54 -6.00
N ASN A 112 -10.63 -4.42 -6.52
CA ASN A 112 -10.37 -4.68 -7.93
C ASN A 112 -10.47 -6.18 -8.25
N GLY A 113 -9.91 -7.04 -7.39
CA GLY A 113 -9.99 -8.50 -7.55
C GLY A 113 -11.42 -9.01 -7.61
N GLU A 114 -12.29 -8.55 -6.71
CA GLU A 114 -13.72 -8.90 -6.74
C GLU A 114 -14.40 -8.42 -8.03
N ARG A 115 -14.14 -7.18 -8.46
CA ARG A 115 -14.66 -6.67 -9.74
C ARG A 115 -14.14 -7.44 -10.95
N PHE A 116 -12.91 -7.94 -10.92
CA PHE A 116 -12.37 -8.73 -12.01
C PHE A 116 -13.08 -10.06 -12.19
N LYS A 117 -13.64 -10.66 -11.13
CA LYS A 117 -14.44 -11.90 -11.23
C LYS A 117 -15.68 -11.72 -12.10
N GLU A 118 -16.25 -10.52 -12.11
CA GLU A 118 -17.45 -10.17 -12.88
C GLU A 118 -17.11 -9.53 -14.24
N SER A 119 -15.84 -9.23 -14.49
CA SER A 119 -15.41 -8.38 -15.62
C SER A 119 -15.88 -8.86 -16.99
N ILE A 120 -15.86 -10.17 -17.23
CA ILE A 120 -16.28 -10.77 -18.51
C ILE A 120 -17.72 -10.36 -18.86
N GLU A 121 -18.61 -10.29 -17.87
CA GLU A 121 -20.01 -9.94 -18.11
C GLU A 121 -20.17 -8.46 -18.45
N TYR A 122 -19.38 -7.57 -17.83
CA TYR A 122 -19.36 -6.16 -18.19
C TYR A 122 -18.94 -5.95 -19.65
N TYR A 123 -17.95 -6.69 -20.14
CA TYR A 123 -17.54 -6.62 -21.55
C TYR A 123 -18.60 -7.16 -22.51
N ARG A 124 -19.37 -8.17 -22.10
CA ARG A 124 -20.42 -8.78 -22.95
C ARG A 124 -21.68 -7.94 -23.02
N THR A 125 -22.09 -7.37 -21.89
CA THR A 125 -23.42 -6.74 -21.74
C THR A 125 -23.36 -5.22 -21.78
N GLY A 126 -22.21 -4.63 -21.48
CA GLY A 126 -22.10 -3.19 -21.23
C GLY A 126 -22.83 -2.75 -19.95
N LYS A 127 -23.18 -3.67 -19.04
CA LYS A 127 -23.76 -3.30 -17.74
C LYS A 127 -22.86 -2.28 -17.05
N ALA A 128 -23.45 -1.19 -16.57
CA ALA A 128 -22.72 -0.17 -15.82
C ALA A 128 -22.19 -0.75 -14.49
N LEU A 129 -20.96 -0.37 -14.13
CA LEU A 129 -20.41 -0.67 -12.82
C LEU A 129 -21.21 0.05 -11.74
N GLU A 130 -21.62 -0.69 -10.73
CA GLU A 130 -22.22 -0.12 -9.53
C GLU A 130 -21.16 0.66 -8.74
N GLY A 131 -21.60 1.71 -8.04
CA GLY A 131 -20.77 2.49 -7.15
C GLY A 131 -20.17 1.63 -6.04
N TYR A 132 -19.15 2.14 -5.37
CA TYR A 132 -18.58 1.45 -4.21
C TYR A 132 -19.59 1.36 -3.07
N SER A 133 -19.64 0.21 -2.40
CA SER A 133 -20.28 0.13 -1.08
C SER A 133 -19.53 1.03 -0.06
N PRO A 134 -20.12 1.31 1.12
CA PRO A 134 -19.41 2.01 2.19
C PRO A 134 -18.06 1.35 2.54
N GLN A 135 -18.03 0.02 2.68
CA GLN A 135 -16.83 -0.74 3.00
C GLN A 135 -15.78 -0.66 1.89
N GLN A 136 -16.20 -0.75 0.62
CA GLN A 136 -15.29 -0.58 -0.51
C GLN A 136 -14.74 0.85 -0.58
N SER A 137 -15.56 1.85 -0.25
CA SER A 137 -15.15 3.25 -0.20
C SER A 137 -14.07 3.48 0.87
N GLU A 138 -14.21 2.88 2.05
CA GLU A 138 -13.18 2.91 3.11
C GLU A 138 -11.86 2.27 2.65
N ILE A 139 -11.93 1.11 1.99
CA ILE A 139 -10.75 0.43 1.46
C ILE A 139 -10.04 1.30 0.41
N VAL A 140 -10.80 1.92 -0.51
CA VAL A 140 -10.27 2.82 -1.54
C VAL A 140 -9.69 4.09 -0.92
N ALA A 141 -10.30 4.62 0.14
CA ALA A 141 -9.76 5.75 0.88
C ALA A 141 -8.43 5.39 1.55
N GLY A 142 -8.31 4.20 2.14
CA GLY A 142 -7.04 3.68 2.66
C GLY A 142 -5.96 3.55 1.58
N ALA A 143 -6.33 3.13 0.37
CA ALA A 143 -5.42 2.99 -0.76
C ALA A 143 -4.86 4.31 -1.31
N THR A 144 -5.57 5.41 -1.10
CA THR A 144 -5.19 6.75 -1.57
C THR A 144 -4.53 7.60 -0.49
N LYS A 145 -4.57 7.17 0.77
CA LYS A 145 -4.02 7.89 1.93
C LYS A 145 -2.56 8.32 1.75
N SER A 146 -1.69 7.43 1.27
CA SER A 146 -0.26 7.74 1.08
C SER A 146 -0.03 8.82 0.03
N PHE A 147 -0.78 8.77 -1.08
CA PHE A 147 -0.74 9.80 -2.11
C PHE A 147 -1.21 11.16 -1.58
N HIS A 148 -2.32 11.20 -0.85
CA HIS A 148 -2.81 12.45 -0.24
C HIS A 148 -1.82 13.01 0.80
N THR A 149 -1.19 12.14 1.60
CA THR A 149 -0.16 12.54 2.57
C THR A 149 1.08 13.09 1.87
N TYR A 150 1.52 12.45 0.77
CA TYR A 150 2.60 12.95 -0.08
C TYR A 150 2.27 14.33 -0.65
N LEU A 151 1.06 14.54 -1.18
CA LEU A 151 0.62 15.85 -1.67
C LEU A 151 0.71 16.90 -0.58
N ASN A 152 0.31 16.59 0.65
CA ASN A 152 0.44 17.51 1.78
C ASN A 152 1.90 17.94 2.02
N VAL A 153 2.83 16.99 2.05
CA VAL A 153 4.26 17.27 2.18
C VAL A 153 4.79 18.08 0.99
N TYR A 154 4.33 17.77 -0.24
CA TYR A 154 4.71 18.48 -1.45
C TYR A 154 4.28 19.95 -1.41
N PHE A 155 3.01 20.22 -1.07
CA PHE A 155 2.48 21.59 -0.99
C PHE A 155 3.19 22.42 0.09
N LYS A 156 3.52 21.82 1.25
CA LYS A 156 4.33 22.49 2.29
C LYS A 156 5.74 22.87 1.81
N LYS A 157 6.30 22.10 0.88
CA LYS A 157 7.65 22.31 0.32
C LYS A 157 7.69 23.22 -0.90
N LEU A 158 6.55 23.73 -1.37
CA LEU A 158 6.56 24.67 -2.49
C LEU A 158 7.43 25.91 -2.16
N PRO A 159 8.19 26.44 -3.13
CA PRO A 159 8.96 27.66 -2.94
C PRO A 159 8.03 28.85 -2.71
N SER A 160 8.48 29.87 -1.95
CA SER A 160 7.69 31.08 -1.68
C SER A 160 7.34 31.88 -2.95
N THR A 161 8.08 31.68 -4.04
CA THR A 161 7.78 32.24 -5.36
C THR A 161 6.67 31.50 -6.10
N ASN A 162 6.21 30.34 -5.60
CA ASN A 162 5.14 29.58 -6.24
C ASN A 162 3.79 30.29 -6.04
N PRO A 163 3.04 30.58 -7.13
CA PRO A 163 1.75 31.27 -7.03
C PRO A 163 0.72 30.54 -6.17
N ILE A 164 0.68 29.20 -6.20
CA ILE A 164 -0.25 28.40 -5.40
C ILE A 164 0.05 28.58 -3.91
N LYS A 165 1.33 28.56 -3.53
CA LYS A 165 1.72 28.79 -2.13
C LYS A 165 1.31 30.19 -1.66
N GLN A 166 1.55 31.21 -2.48
CA GLN A 166 1.15 32.59 -2.17
C GLN A 166 -0.37 32.74 -2.05
N MET A 167 -1.14 32.02 -2.87
CA MET A 167 -2.60 31.99 -2.77
C MET A 167 -3.05 31.34 -1.45
N LEU A 168 -2.52 30.15 -1.13
CA LEU A 168 -2.85 29.44 0.11
C LEU A 168 -2.51 30.26 1.35
N GLU A 169 -1.34 30.92 1.38
CA GLU A 169 -0.91 31.79 2.49
C GLU A 169 -1.79 33.04 2.66
N LYS A 170 -2.37 33.56 1.58
CA LYS A 170 -3.32 34.70 1.60
C LYS A 170 -4.72 34.30 2.06
N GLY A 171 -5.04 33.01 2.07
CA GLY A 171 -6.38 32.50 2.25
C GLY A 171 -7.19 32.56 0.97
N ILE A 172 -7.72 31.41 0.54
CA ILE A 172 -8.59 31.27 -0.63
C ILE A 172 -9.82 30.43 -0.30
N ASN A 173 -10.89 30.63 -1.07
CA ASN A 173 -12.00 29.68 -1.12
C ASN A 173 -11.68 28.62 -2.17
N PHE A 174 -11.76 27.35 -1.80
CA PHE A 174 -11.48 26.21 -2.67
C PHE A 174 -12.54 25.12 -2.44
N LEU A 175 -12.91 24.41 -3.52
CA LEU A 175 -13.81 23.28 -3.52
C LEU A 175 -13.07 22.05 -4.07
N ASP A 176 -12.98 20.99 -3.25
CA ASP A 176 -12.43 19.70 -3.64
C ASP A 176 -13.55 18.74 -4.07
N ILE A 177 -13.79 18.63 -5.39
CA ILE A 177 -14.82 17.73 -5.93
C ILE A 177 -14.26 16.32 -5.98
N GLY A 178 -14.86 15.40 -5.22
CA GLY A 178 -14.37 14.02 -5.09
C GLY A 178 -13.29 13.88 -4.01
N CYS A 179 -13.36 14.68 -2.96
CA CYS A 179 -12.38 14.75 -1.86
C CYS A 179 -12.14 13.44 -1.09
N GLY A 180 -12.99 12.43 -1.28
CA GLY A 180 -12.95 11.18 -0.49
C GLY A 180 -13.00 11.50 1.01
N ASN A 181 -12.00 11.03 1.76
CA ASN A 181 -11.89 11.30 3.21
C ASN A 181 -11.47 12.74 3.56
N GLY A 182 -11.35 13.65 2.58
CA GLY A 182 -11.05 15.06 2.84
C GLY A 182 -9.61 15.34 3.25
N ILE A 183 -8.68 14.39 3.07
CA ILE A 183 -7.26 14.55 3.47
C ILE A 183 -6.63 15.79 2.82
N ILE A 184 -6.98 16.08 1.57
CA ILE A 184 -6.47 17.25 0.84
C ILE A 184 -6.96 18.57 1.45
N LEU A 185 -8.16 18.61 2.05
CA LEU A 185 -8.70 19.82 2.69
C LEU A 185 -7.90 20.26 3.92
N HIS A 186 -7.14 19.34 4.52
CA HIS A 186 -6.26 19.65 5.64
C HIS A 186 -4.86 20.09 5.20
N VAL A 187 -4.54 20.07 3.90
CA VAL A 187 -3.23 20.46 3.37
C VAL A 187 -2.93 21.92 3.70
N GLY A 188 -1.76 22.17 4.28
CA GLY A 188 -1.33 23.53 4.69
C GLY A 188 -1.59 23.87 6.16
N HIS A 189 -2.43 23.12 6.87
CA HIS A 189 -2.53 23.23 8.33
C HIS A 189 -1.33 22.54 9.02
N THR A 190 -0.89 23.06 10.17
CA THR A 190 0.26 22.54 10.91
C THR A 190 -0.03 21.19 11.58
N ASP A 191 -1.29 20.93 11.94
CA ASP A 191 -1.66 19.88 12.92
C ASP A 191 -2.26 18.61 12.28
N VAL A 192 -2.01 18.39 10.99
CA VAL A 192 -2.69 17.34 10.20
C VAL A 192 -2.29 15.92 10.62
N GLN A 193 -1.13 15.74 11.26
CA GLN A 193 -0.75 14.42 11.79
C GLN A 193 -1.67 13.96 12.93
N ASP A 194 -2.14 14.88 13.77
CA ASP A 194 -2.94 14.55 14.95
C ASP A 194 -4.41 14.29 14.60
N TYR A 195 -4.95 14.99 13.59
CA TYR A 195 -6.35 14.83 13.17
C TYR A 195 -6.70 13.39 12.71
N TYR A 196 -5.72 12.63 12.21
CA TYR A 196 -5.91 11.24 11.77
C TYR A 196 -5.58 10.18 12.81
N LEU A 197 -4.89 10.54 13.91
CA LEU A 197 -4.63 9.61 15.02
C LEU A 197 -5.82 9.56 15.99
N GLU A 198 -6.54 10.67 16.14
CA GLU A 198 -7.60 10.80 17.17
C GLU A 198 -8.99 10.37 16.69
N ARG A 199 -9.28 10.38 15.39
CA ARG A 199 -10.58 9.95 14.86
C ARG A 199 -10.46 8.61 14.13
N ARG A 200 -10.52 7.54 14.93
CA ARG A 200 -11.07 6.25 14.49
C ARG A 200 -12.48 6.51 13.96
N ILE A 201 -12.65 6.43 12.65
CA ILE A 201 -13.89 5.91 12.07
C ILE A 201 -13.63 4.41 11.90
#